data_AF-A0A3B8JZ13-F1
#
_entry.id   AF-A0A3B8JZ13-F1
#
_cell.length_a   1.000
_cell.length_b   1.000
_cell.length_c   1.000
_cell.angle_alpha   90.00
_cell.angle_beta   90.00
_cell.angle_gamma   90.00
#
_symmetry.space_group_name_H-M   'P 1'
#
loop_
_entity.id
_entity.type
_entity.pdbx_description
1 polymer ?
#
loop_
_entity_poly.entity_id
_entity_poly.type
_entity_poly.pdbx_seq_one_letter_code
_entity_poly.pdbx_strand_id
1 'polypeptide(L)'
;MKCPWESLSTKDKIIRVVMDFIADEGFQNVTTRKIAARAGVNVAAINYYFGSKDALINEALKTVTQRLKKTFDCLKEEQENGETKLAKFIKEYTDTLFHYPDIIKNMINHVIHNKDFDERAEY
;
A
#
# COMPACT_ATOMS: atom_id res chain seq x y z
N MET A 1 -23.67 10.15 -12.30
CA MET A 1 -23.45 9.28 -11.12
C MET A 1 -22.22 9.81 -10.42
N LYS A 2 -22.35 10.39 -9.21
CA LYS A 2 -21.22 10.98 -8.49
C LYS A 2 -20.32 9.85 -7.97
N CYS A 3 -19.04 9.97 -8.22
CA CYS A 3 -18.07 8.99 -7.79
C CYS A 3 -17.94 8.96 -6.25
N PRO A 4 -17.75 7.78 -5.61
CA PRO A 4 -17.85 7.58 -4.15
C PRO A 4 -16.77 8.28 -3.28
N TRP A 5 -16.03 9.25 -3.82
CA TRP A 5 -14.89 9.90 -3.17
C TRP A 5 -15.03 11.42 -2.98
N GLU A 6 -16.22 12.01 -3.17
CA GLU A 6 -16.40 13.47 -3.05
C GLU A 6 -15.95 14.06 -1.69
N SER A 7 -15.99 13.27 -0.60
CA SER A 7 -15.59 13.69 0.75
C SER A 7 -14.11 13.47 1.10
N LEU A 8 -13.30 12.84 0.23
CA LEU A 8 -11.89 12.58 0.50
C LEU A 8 -11.00 13.81 0.23
N SER A 9 -9.92 13.95 1.00
CA SER A 9 -8.88 14.93 0.68
C SER A 9 -8.24 14.61 -0.68
N THR A 10 -7.65 15.61 -1.34
CA THR A 10 -6.94 15.39 -2.61
C THR A 10 -5.81 14.35 -2.45
N LYS A 11 -5.11 14.38 -1.31
CA LYS A 11 -4.07 13.39 -0.97
C LYS A 11 -4.65 11.97 -0.95
N ASP A 12 -5.76 11.76 -0.25
CA ASP A 12 -6.37 10.43 -0.10
C ASP A 12 -6.96 9.91 -1.42
N LYS A 13 -7.52 10.80 -2.25
CA LYS A 13 -7.96 10.46 -3.61
C LYS A 13 -6.80 9.92 -4.45
N ILE A 14 -5.65 10.61 -4.41
CA ILE A 14 -4.47 10.19 -5.15
C ILE A 14 -3.97 8.83 -4.64
N ILE A 15 -3.87 8.64 -3.31
CA ILE A 15 -3.45 7.36 -2.71
C ILE A 15 -4.35 6.21 -3.13
N ARG A 16 -5.68 6.40 -3.06
CA ARG A 16 -6.64 5.37 -3.46
C ARG A 16 -6.49 4.99 -4.93
N VAL A 17 -6.39 5.99 -5.81
CA VAL A 17 -6.19 5.75 -7.25
C VAL A 17 -4.90 5.00 -7.53
N VAL A 18 -3.82 5.28 -6.80
CA VAL A 18 -2.56 4.54 -6.94
C VAL A 18 -2.70 3.11 -6.48
N MET A 19 -3.36 2.85 -5.34
CA MET A 19 -3.61 1.48 -4.87
C MET A 19 -4.44 0.69 -5.88
N ASP A 20 -5.51 1.27 -6.40
CA ASP A 20 -6.35 0.65 -7.44
C ASP A 20 -5.53 0.36 -8.71
N PHE A 21 -4.69 1.31 -9.12
CA PHE A 21 -3.83 1.14 -10.29
C PHE A 21 -2.79 0.03 -10.09
N ILE A 22 -2.17 -0.04 -8.92
CA ILE A 22 -1.19 -1.09 -8.59
C ILE A 22 -1.87 -2.46 -8.59
N ALA A 23 -3.12 -2.55 -8.10
CA ALA A 23 -3.90 -3.77 -8.16
C ALA A 23 -4.20 -4.18 -9.62
N ASP A 24 -4.66 -3.24 -10.44
CA ASP A 24 -5.09 -3.48 -11.83
C ASP A 24 -3.93 -3.74 -12.81
N GLU A 25 -2.89 -2.90 -12.79
CA GLU A 25 -1.86 -2.82 -13.84
C GLU A 25 -0.44 -3.17 -13.33
N GLY A 26 -0.25 -3.33 -12.03
CA GLY A 26 1.06 -3.58 -11.41
C GLY A 26 1.98 -2.35 -11.36
N PHE A 27 3.07 -2.46 -10.59
CA PHE A 27 3.97 -1.34 -10.25
C PHE A 27 4.65 -0.65 -11.45
N GLN A 28 5.07 -1.45 -12.44
CA GLN A 28 5.89 -0.95 -13.55
C GLN A 28 5.11 0.00 -14.47
N ASN A 29 3.78 -0.16 -14.53
CA ASN A 29 2.91 0.59 -15.44
C ASN A 29 2.40 1.92 -14.85
N VAL A 30 2.65 2.16 -13.56
CA VAL A 30 2.23 3.36 -12.83
C VAL A 30 3.01 4.58 -13.35
N THR A 31 2.31 5.65 -13.71
CA THR A 31 2.93 6.96 -14.01
C THR A 31 2.15 8.08 -13.37
N THR A 32 2.83 9.16 -12.96
CA THR A 32 2.20 10.35 -12.36
C THR A 32 1.11 10.94 -13.26
N ARG A 33 1.29 10.90 -14.59
CA ARG A 33 0.28 11.33 -15.56
C ARG A 33 -0.99 10.47 -15.54
N LYS A 34 -0.84 9.14 -15.54
CA LYS A 34 -2.00 8.22 -15.45
C LYS A 34 -2.75 8.39 -14.13
N ILE A 35 -2.01 8.52 -13.03
CA ILE A 35 -2.58 8.76 -11.70
C ILE A 35 -3.36 10.07 -11.67
N ALA A 36 -2.75 11.16 -12.15
CA ALA A 36 -3.37 12.49 -12.18
C ALA A 36 -4.69 12.48 -12.95
N ALA A 37 -4.68 11.85 -14.14
CA ALA A 37 -5.87 11.70 -14.97
C ALA A 37 -6.97 10.90 -14.26
N ARG A 38 -6.65 9.76 -13.64
CA ARG A 38 -7.63 8.90 -12.96
C ARG A 38 -8.14 9.50 -11.64
N ALA A 39 -7.31 10.28 -10.94
CA ALA A 39 -7.71 11.02 -9.73
C ALA A 39 -8.44 12.32 -10.03
N GLY A 40 -8.47 12.78 -11.29
CA GLY A 40 -9.08 14.06 -11.66
C GLY A 40 -8.33 15.27 -11.10
N VAL A 41 -7.00 15.18 -10.99
CA VAL A 41 -6.13 16.23 -10.43
C VAL A 41 -5.06 16.65 -11.44
N ASN A 42 -4.45 17.82 -11.22
CA ASN A 42 -3.26 18.22 -11.99
C ASN A 42 -2.03 17.41 -11.53
N VAL A 43 -1.16 17.03 -12.46
CA VAL A 43 0.16 16.41 -12.17
C VAL A 43 0.97 17.23 -11.16
N ALA A 44 0.87 18.56 -11.20
CA ALA A 44 1.50 19.44 -10.22
C ALA A 44 1.03 19.15 -8.77
N ALA A 45 -0.22 18.74 -8.57
CA ALA A 45 -0.72 18.35 -7.25
C ALA A 45 -0.03 17.08 -6.74
N ILE A 46 0.28 16.12 -7.62
CA ILE A 46 1.03 14.92 -7.23
C ILE A 46 2.43 15.29 -6.76
N ASN A 47 3.14 16.13 -7.52
CA ASN A 47 4.47 16.59 -7.12
C ASN A 47 4.43 17.41 -5.83
N TYR A 48 3.39 18.23 -5.64
CA TYR A 48 3.20 18.99 -4.41
C TYR A 48 2.99 18.08 -3.17
N TYR A 49 2.12 17.07 -3.26
CA TYR A 49 1.80 16.22 -2.11
C TYR A 49 2.84 15.14 -1.82
N PHE A 50 3.54 14.65 -2.84
CA PHE A 50 4.37 13.44 -2.72
C PHE A 50 5.81 13.62 -3.20
N GLY A 51 6.14 14.69 -3.94
CA GLY A 51 7.48 14.97 -4.44
C GLY A 51 7.93 14.11 -5.62
N SER A 52 7.74 12.78 -5.56
CA SER A 52 8.12 11.85 -6.62
C SER A 52 7.13 10.69 -6.80
N LYS A 53 7.24 9.98 -7.94
CA LYS A 53 6.47 8.73 -8.19
C LYS A 53 6.75 7.70 -7.10
N ASP A 54 8.02 7.49 -6.75
CA ASP A 54 8.41 6.46 -5.78
C ASP A 54 7.94 6.82 -4.37
N ALA A 55 8.02 8.09 -3.98
CA ALA A 55 7.48 8.55 -2.70
C ALA A 55 5.96 8.38 -2.61
N LEU A 56 5.24 8.63 -3.71
CA LEU A 56 3.80 8.35 -3.79
C LEU A 56 3.49 6.86 -3.68
N ILE A 57 4.21 6.01 -4.41
CA ILE A 57 4.03 4.55 -4.33
C ILE A 57 4.31 4.06 -2.91
N ASN A 58 5.41 4.53 -2.29
CA ASN A 58 5.76 4.20 -0.92
C ASN A 58 4.67 4.62 0.06
N GLU A 59 4.14 5.84 -0.06
CA GLU A 59 3.03 6.31 0.77
C GLU A 59 1.76 5.47 0.58
N ALA A 60 1.45 5.05 -0.64
CA ALA A 60 0.31 4.16 -0.90
C ALA A 60 0.49 2.79 -0.24
N LEU A 61 1.69 2.22 -0.33
CA LEU A 61 2.01 0.92 0.27
C LEU A 61 2.15 0.96 1.79
N LYS A 62 2.40 2.13 2.40
CA LYS A 62 2.44 2.27 3.86
C LYS A 62 1.16 1.76 4.51
N THR A 63 0.00 1.98 3.91
CA THR A 63 -1.28 1.51 4.47
C THR A 63 -1.31 -0.02 4.61
N VAL A 64 -0.90 -0.74 3.56
CA VAL A 64 -0.89 -2.20 3.54
C VAL A 64 0.20 -2.75 4.46
N THR A 65 1.41 -2.20 4.37
CA THR A 65 2.56 -2.65 5.17
C THR A 65 2.39 -2.36 6.66
N GLN A 66 1.79 -1.23 7.04
CA GLN A 66 1.46 -0.93 8.45
C GLN A 66 0.41 -1.91 8.98
N ARG A 67 -0.59 -2.27 8.19
CA ARG A 67 -1.61 -3.24 8.60
C ARG A 67 -1.00 -4.62 8.82
N LEU A 68 -0.14 -5.07 7.91
CA LEU A 68 0.63 -6.30 8.07
C LEU A 68 1.55 -6.24 9.30
N LYS A 69 2.28 -5.14 9.52
CA LYS A 69 3.14 -5.00 10.70
C LYS A 69 2.34 -5.10 12.01
N LYS A 70 1.14 -4.51 12.06
CA LYS A 70 0.27 -4.58 13.25
C LYS A 70 -0.17 -6.00 13.58
N THR A 71 -0.31 -6.89 12.61
CA THR A 71 -0.68 -8.28 12.91
C THR A 71 0.39 -9.00 13.73
N PHE A 72 1.65 -8.57 13.68
CA PHE A 72 2.73 -9.13 14.51
C PHE A 72 2.67 -8.66 15.97
N ASP A 73 1.89 -7.64 16.31
CA ASP A 73 1.81 -7.14 17.67
C ASP A 73 1.18 -8.17 18.62
N CYS A 74 0.21 -8.96 18.14
CA CYS A 74 -0.38 -10.05 18.92
C CYS A 74 0.63 -11.15 19.33
N LEU A 75 1.75 -11.29 18.60
CA LEU A 75 2.79 -12.25 18.92
C LEU A 75 3.65 -11.80 20.11
N LYS A 76 3.64 -10.51 20.46
CA LYS A 76 4.43 -9.92 21.55
C LYS A 76 3.75 -10.01 22.92
N GLU A 77 2.48 -10.41 22.98
CA GLU A 77 1.68 -10.38 24.21
C GLU A 77 2.08 -11.47 25.21
N GLU A 78 2.90 -11.19 26.22
CA GLU A 78 3.46 -12.22 27.13
C GLU A 78 2.42 -13.08 27.88
N GLN A 79 1.18 -12.61 28.02
CA GLN A 79 0.15 -13.26 28.85
C GLN A 79 -0.64 -14.37 28.14
N GLU A 80 -0.51 -14.54 26.82
CA GLU A 80 -1.19 -15.60 26.07
C GLU A 80 -0.27 -16.79 25.75
N ASN A 81 -0.86 -17.99 25.68
CA ASN A 81 -0.15 -19.19 25.24
C ASN A 81 0.20 -19.11 23.74
N GLY A 82 1.23 -19.85 23.32
CA GLY A 82 1.75 -19.78 21.94
C GLY A 82 0.73 -20.17 20.86
N GLU A 83 -0.16 -21.12 21.16
CA GLU A 83 -1.18 -21.60 20.22
C GLU A 83 -2.21 -20.50 19.91
N THR A 84 -2.70 -19.80 20.94
CA THR A 84 -3.68 -18.71 20.78
C THR A 84 -3.08 -17.55 20.00
N LYS A 85 -1.83 -17.19 20.29
CA LYS A 85 -1.09 -16.15 19.54
C LYS A 85 -0.96 -16.51 18.07
N LEU A 86 -0.56 -17.75 17.78
CA LEU A 86 -0.39 -18.22 16.41
C LEU A 86 -1.72 -18.21 15.65
N ALA A 87 -2.81 -18.68 16.27
CA ALA A 87 -4.13 -18.67 15.67
C ALA A 87 -4.62 -17.23 15.37
N LYS A 88 -4.46 -16.30 16.30
CA LYS A 88 -4.78 -14.87 16.10
C LYS A 88 -3.94 -14.26 14.99
N PHE A 89 -2.62 -14.48 15.01
CA PHE A 89 -1.72 -14.00 13.98
C PHE A 89 -2.12 -14.51 12.60
N ILE A 90 -2.32 -15.82 12.44
CA ILE A 90 -2.73 -16.41 11.17
C ILE A 90 -4.05 -15.80 10.70
N LYS A 91 -5.03 -15.64 11.60
CA LYS A 91 -6.31 -15.02 11.27
C LYS A 91 -6.13 -13.58 10.78
N GLU A 92 -5.46 -12.72 11.54
CA GLU A 92 -5.29 -11.31 11.17
C GLU A 92 -4.41 -11.13 9.93
N TYR A 93 -3.37 -11.95 9.79
CA TYR A 93 -2.47 -11.94 8.65
C TYR A 93 -3.21 -12.36 7.38
N THR A 94 -3.99 -13.45 7.43
CA THR A 94 -4.80 -13.90 6.29
C THR A 94 -5.91 -12.91 5.95
N ASP A 95 -6.63 -12.36 6.94
CA ASP A 95 -7.62 -11.30 6.74
C ASP A 95 -7.01 -10.09 6.01
N THR A 96 -5.78 -9.72 6.35
CA THR A 96 -5.06 -8.62 5.70
C THR A 96 -4.62 -8.97 4.28
N LEU A 97 -4.13 -10.19 4.04
CA LEU A 97 -3.76 -10.68 2.70
C LEU A 97 -4.96 -10.70 1.75
N PHE A 98 -6.11 -11.20 2.22
CA PHE A 98 -7.32 -11.29 1.41
C PHE A 98 -8.00 -9.94 1.18
N HIS A 99 -7.69 -8.90 1.96
CA HIS A 99 -8.22 -7.56 1.72
C HIS A 99 -7.58 -6.87 0.51
N TYR A 100 -6.32 -7.21 0.18
CA TYR A 100 -5.56 -6.60 -0.92
C TYR A 100 -4.77 -7.63 -1.76
N PRO A 101 -5.42 -8.68 -2.31
CA PRO A 101 -4.72 -9.83 -2.89
C PRO A 101 -3.82 -9.44 -4.08
N ASP A 102 -4.31 -8.58 -4.98
CA ASP A 102 -3.56 -8.16 -6.16
C ASP A 102 -2.39 -7.23 -5.81
N ILE A 103 -2.58 -6.35 -4.81
CA ILE A 103 -1.51 -5.49 -4.32
C ILE A 103 -0.41 -6.35 -3.70
N ILE A 104 -0.74 -7.32 -2.85
CA ILE A 104 0.25 -8.22 -2.23
C ILE A 104 0.96 -9.06 -3.29
N LYS A 105 0.22 -9.66 -4.22
CA LYS A 105 0.78 -10.43 -5.34
C LYS A 105 1.77 -9.57 -6.13
N ASN A 106 1.38 -8.34 -6.48
CA ASN A 106 2.23 -7.43 -7.22
C ASN A 106 3.42 -6.96 -6.38
N MET A 107 3.28 -6.80 -5.05
CA MET A 107 4.39 -6.45 -4.16
C MET A 107 5.42 -7.58 -4.11
N ILE A 108 4.97 -8.82 -3.95
CA ILE A 108 5.84 -10.01 -3.94
C ILE A 108 6.57 -10.12 -5.28
N ASN A 109 5.85 -10.00 -6.41
CA ASN A 109 6.45 -10.01 -7.74
C ASN A 109 7.49 -8.87 -7.88
N HIS A 110 7.18 -7.69 -7.37
CA HIS A 110 8.11 -6.56 -7.41
C HIS A 110 9.36 -6.82 -6.57
N VAL A 111 9.24 -7.32 -5.34
CA VAL A 111 10.39 -7.63 -4.47
C VAL A 111 11.26 -8.76 -5.03
N ILE A 112 10.66 -9.79 -5.63
CA ILE A 112 11.40 -10.92 -6.20
C ILE A 112 12.17 -10.50 -7.46
N HIS A 113 11.58 -9.63 -8.29
CA HIS A 113 12.16 -9.26 -9.59
C HIS A 113 12.96 -7.94 -9.59
N ASN A 114 12.84 -7.12 -8.55
CA ASN A 114 13.49 -5.83 -8.44
C ASN A 114 14.35 -5.81 -7.16
N LYS A 115 15.68 -5.88 -7.32
CA LYS A 115 16.67 -5.99 -6.23
C LYS A 115 16.85 -4.72 -5.40
N ASP A 116 16.16 -3.63 -5.72
CA ASP A 116 16.56 -2.28 -5.29
C ASP A 116 15.85 -1.74 -4.04
N PHE A 117 15.21 -2.58 -3.23
CA PHE A 117 14.58 -2.11 -1.99
C PHE A 117 15.51 -2.06 -0.76
N ASP A 118 16.81 -2.30 -0.95
CA ASP A 118 17.77 -2.46 0.16
C ASP A 118 19.05 -1.61 0.06
N GLU A 119 18.97 -0.37 -0.43
CA GLU A 119 20.14 0.54 -0.41
C GLU A 119 19.91 1.92 0.24
N ARG A 120 18.74 2.25 0.81
CA ARG A 120 18.52 3.58 1.43
C ARG A 120 17.73 3.57 2.74
N ALA A 121 18.02 2.62 3.63
CA ALA A 121 17.56 2.64 5.02
C ALA A 121 18.74 2.64 6.00
N GLU A 122 19.79 3.42 5.73
CA GLU A 122 20.71 3.93 6.74
C GLU A 122 20.85 5.44 6.54
N TYR A 123 20.32 6.21 7.48
CA TYR A 123 20.87 7.43 8.11
C TYR A 123 19.80 8.09 8.98
#